data_AF-A0A2D8WR86-F1
#
_entry.id   AF-A0A2D8WR86-F1
#
_cell.length_a   1.000
_cell.length_b   1.000
_cell.length_c   1.000
_cell.angle_alpha   90.00
_cell.angle_beta   90.00
_cell.angle_gamma   90.00
#
_symmetry.space_group_name_H-M   'P 1'
#
loop_
_entity.id
_entity.type
_entity.pdbx_description
1 polymer ?
#
loop_
_entity_poly.entity_id
_entity_poly.type
_entity_poly.pdbx_seq_one_letter_code
_entity_poly.pdbx_strand_id
1 'polypeptide(L)'
;MRQFNEFSKLMRVAIRSPIDGFVSQEKLDREWRTLRFKDVPNFEKACTEYEQFKDIIQSCGAEVIELEGDSSLSIDSIYPRDSNLICPTGLINCNMGRASRTCESKVNASGYKKYFKDVAGEVVKPGTLEGGDFIWIDESHAAVGNGPRTNKAGISQLQKILGFDVELMTVDLPQPDHPDDVLHLMSIISPIDEDLAVIYEKFAPNSFIEWLENLGLDFITVSDDEYQCMSCNVLALAPREVVILESCVSLKNKLLKQNCIVHTYKGEEISLKGEGGPTCLTRPLLRI
;
A
#
# COMPACT_ATOMS: atom_id res chain seq x y z
N MET A 1 2.55 -22.60 0.82
CA MET A 1 3.62 -22.13 1.73
C MET A 1 3.36 -20.65 1.97
N ARG A 2 3.97 -19.98 2.96
CA ARG A 2 3.90 -18.51 2.99
C ARG A 2 4.55 -17.97 1.71
N GLN A 3 3.92 -16.98 1.08
CA GLN A 3 4.43 -16.32 -0.11
C GLN A 3 4.78 -14.85 0.19
N PHE A 4 5.86 -14.36 -0.40
CA PHE A 4 6.29 -12.96 -0.40
C PHE A 4 6.17 -12.41 -1.81
N ASN A 5 4.97 -11.95 -2.15
CA ASN A 5 4.64 -11.22 -3.37
C ASN A 5 3.38 -10.37 -3.12
N GLU A 6 2.98 -9.54 -4.07
CA GLU A 6 1.78 -8.71 -3.92
C GLU A 6 0.47 -9.39 -4.36
N PHE A 7 0.50 -10.58 -4.96
CA PHE A 7 -0.66 -11.18 -5.66
C PHE A 7 -1.14 -12.55 -5.15
N SER A 8 -0.32 -13.35 -4.48
CA SER A 8 -0.73 -14.64 -3.92
C SER A 8 -1.93 -14.50 -2.98
N LYS A 9 -2.66 -15.60 -2.78
CA LYS A 9 -3.95 -15.57 -2.08
C LYS A 9 -3.81 -14.93 -0.70
N LEU A 10 -4.55 -13.85 -0.50
CA LEU A 10 -4.58 -13.10 0.75
C LEU A 10 -5.31 -13.90 1.82
N MET A 11 -4.57 -14.31 2.86
CA MET A 11 -5.13 -15.11 3.96
C MET A 11 -5.33 -14.30 5.22
N ARG A 12 -4.56 -13.23 5.41
CA ARG A 12 -4.65 -12.35 6.56
C ARG A 12 -4.24 -10.95 6.20
N VAL A 13 -5.03 -9.97 6.60
CA VAL A 13 -4.80 -8.56 6.30
C VAL A 13 -5.24 -7.69 7.47
N ALA A 14 -4.43 -6.69 7.78
CA ALA A 14 -4.80 -5.66 8.72
C ALA A 14 -5.41 -4.46 8.00
N ILE A 15 -6.50 -3.93 8.54
CA ILE A 15 -7.19 -2.72 8.08
C ILE A 15 -7.52 -1.85 9.30
N ARG A 16 -7.75 -0.55 9.09
CA ARG A 16 -8.24 0.34 10.14
C ARG A 16 -9.59 0.92 9.74
N SER A 17 -10.56 0.84 10.64
CA SER A 17 -11.90 1.39 10.45
C SER A 17 -11.86 2.94 10.52
N PRO A 18 -12.83 3.64 9.91
CA PRO A 18 -13.03 5.06 10.18
C PRO A 18 -13.29 5.36 11.66
N ILE A 19 -13.93 4.45 12.40
CA ILE A 19 -14.13 4.60 13.85
C ILE A 19 -12.79 4.71 14.60
N ASP A 20 -11.79 3.94 14.18
CA ASP A 20 -10.46 3.91 14.81
C ASP A 20 -9.46 4.91 14.20
N GLY A 21 -9.57 5.19 12.90
CA GLY A 21 -8.66 6.08 12.16
C GLY A 21 -9.14 7.53 12.15
N PHE A 22 -10.39 7.74 11.71
CA PHE A 22 -11.00 9.06 11.62
C PHE A 22 -11.62 9.52 12.94
N VAL A 23 -12.06 8.60 13.79
CA VAL A 23 -12.63 8.82 15.13
C VAL A 23 -13.98 9.54 15.12
N SER A 24 -14.07 10.71 14.50
CA SER A 24 -15.31 11.49 14.38
C SER A 24 -15.23 12.53 13.28
N GLN A 25 -16.37 13.12 12.92
CA GLN A 25 -16.42 14.25 11.99
C GLN A 25 -15.61 15.45 12.51
N GLU A 26 -15.63 15.72 13.82
CA GLU A 26 -14.89 16.84 14.40
C GLU A 26 -13.37 16.65 14.28
N LYS A 27 -12.86 15.42 14.32
CA LYS A 27 -11.43 15.17 14.09
C LYS A 27 -11.08 15.39 12.62
N LEU A 28 -11.91 14.90 11.71
CA LEU A 28 -11.76 15.12 10.27
C LEU A 28 -11.72 16.61 9.95
N ASP A 29 -12.70 17.40 10.43
CA ASP A 29 -12.80 18.84 10.21
C ASP A 29 -11.55 19.61 10.66
N ARG A 30 -10.89 19.15 11.74
CA ARG A 30 -9.66 19.75 12.27
C ARG A 30 -8.41 19.37 11.49
N GLU A 31 -8.29 18.12 11.05
CA GLU A 31 -7.02 17.58 10.56
C GLU A 31 -6.87 17.57 9.03
N TRP A 32 -7.97 17.48 8.27
CA TRP A 32 -7.93 17.22 6.83
C TRP A 32 -7.07 18.20 6.03
N ARG A 33 -7.18 19.51 6.30
CA ARG A 33 -6.43 20.55 5.58
C ARG A 33 -4.93 20.46 5.85
N THR A 34 -4.55 20.34 7.13
CA THR A 34 -3.15 20.26 7.54
C THR A 34 -2.49 18.99 7.03
N LEU A 35 -3.27 17.91 6.91
CA LEU A 35 -2.80 16.64 6.38
C LEU A 35 -2.90 16.55 4.85
N ARG A 36 -3.43 17.58 4.19
CA ARG A 36 -3.58 17.73 2.73
C ARG A 36 -4.53 16.73 2.07
N PHE A 37 -5.60 16.37 2.75
CA PHE A 37 -6.73 15.73 2.08
C PHE A 37 -7.34 16.72 1.07
N LYS A 38 -7.83 16.23 -0.07
CA LYS A 38 -8.46 17.04 -1.13
C LYS A 38 -9.72 17.76 -0.67
N ASP A 39 -10.48 17.11 0.20
CA ASP A 39 -11.68 17.64 0.83
C ASP A 39 -11.88 16.94 2.18
N VAL A 40 -12.73 17.49 3.03
CA VAL A 40 -13.08 16.86 4.30
C VAL A 40 -13.89 15.58 4.06
N PRO A 41 -13.45 14.42 4.58
CA PRO A 41 -14.27 13.22 4.53
C PRO A 41 -15.57 13.39 5.33
N ASN A 42 -16.64 12.77 4.84
CA ASN A 42 -17.87 12.60 5.58
C ASN A 42 -17.78 11.29 6.39
N PHE A 43 -17.84 11.40 7.71
CA PHE A 43 -17.60 10.28 8.61
C PHE A 43 -18.59 9.11 8.41
N GLU A 44 -19.89 9.37 8.30
CA GLU A 44 -20.91 8.32 8.16
C GLU A 44 -20.78 7.58 6.83
N LYS A 45 -20.53 8.31 5.75
CA LYS A 45 -20.26 7.71 4.44
C LYS A 45 -18.96 6.93 4.44
N ALA A 46 -17.91 7.43 5.09
CA ALA A 46 -16.65 6.71 5.25
C ALA A 46 -16.86 5.35 5.94
N CYS A 47 -17.64 5.30 7.02
CA CYS A 47 -18.02 4.04 7.67
C CYS A 47 -18.75 3.09 6.71
N THR A 48 -19.67 3.62 5.90
CA THR A 48 -20.40 2.81 4.91
C THR A 48 -19.48 2.23 3.83
N GLU A 49 -18.56 3.05 3.30
CA GLU A 49 -17.57 2.59 2.30
C GLU A 49 -16.60 1.57 2.88
N TYR A 50 -16.19 1.75 4.14
CA TYR A 50 -15.32 0.81 4.84
C TYR A 50 -15.97 -0.57 5.00
N GLU A 51 -17.24 -0.64 5.41
CA GLU A 51 -17.92 -1.94 5.54
C GLU A 51 -18.02 -2.65 4.18
N GLN A 52 -18.33 -1.92 3.10
CA GLN A 52 -18.30 -2.50 1.74
C GLN A 52 -16.92 -3.04 1.35
N PHE A 53 -15.86 -2.27 1.64
CA PHE A 53 -14.49 -2.68 1.37
C PHE A 53 -14.07 -3.90 2.19
N LYS A 54 -14.42 -3.93 3.48
CA LYS A 54 -14.17 -5.03 4.40
C LYS A 54 -14.92 -6.30 3.96
N ASP A 55 -16.18 -6.18 3.56
CA ASP A 55 -16.99 -7.30 3.07
C ASP A 55 -16.35 -7.97 1.84
N ILE A 56 -15.82 -7.18 0.89
CA ILE A 56 -15.08 -7.69 -0.28
C ILE A 56 -13.91 -8.56 0.18
N ILE A 57 -13.07 -8.05 1.08
CA ILE A 57 -11.90 -8.78 1.60
C ILE A 57 -12.31 -10.07 2.31
N GLN A 58 -13.33 -10.01 3.17
CA GLN A 58 -13.82 -11.16 3.92
C GLN A 58 -14.43 -12.23 3.00
N SER A 59 -15.10 -11.81 1.92
CA SER A 59 -15.71 -12.73 0.94
C SER A 59 -14.68 -13.61 0.21
N CYS A 60 -13.44 -13.14 0.07
CA CYS A 60 -12.33 -13.91 -0.50
C CYS A 60 -11.66 -14.87 0.52
N GLY A 61 -12.14 -14.88 1.76
CA GLY A 61 -11.72 -15.80 2.81
C GLY A 61 -10.52 -15.33 3.64
N ALA A 62 -10.14 -14.05 3.55
CA ALA A 62 -9.06 -13.49 4.36
C ALA A 62 -9.52 -13.22 5.81
N GLU A 63 -8.67 -13.54 6.78
CA GLU A 63 -8.81 -13.07 8.17
C GLU A 63 -8.54 -11.56 8.21
N VAL A 64 -9.56 -10.79 8.58
CA VAL A 64 -9.45 -9.34 8.76
C VAL A 64 -9.06 -9.03 10.20
N ILE A 65 -7.98 -8.27 10.36
CA ILE A 65 -7.51 -7.74 11.64
C ILE A 65 -7.82 -6.26 11.66
N GLU A 66 -8.76 -5.88 12.54
CA GLU A 66 -9.10 -4.48 12.74
C GLU A 66 -8.09 -3.86 13.71
N LEU A 67 -7.36 -2.87 13.22
CA LEU A 67 -6.38 -2.11 13.99
C LEU A 67 -7.09 -1.09 14.86
N GLU A 68 -6.83 -1.16 16.16
CA GLU A 68 -7.33 -0.21 17.13
C GLU A 68 -6.83 1.22 16.86
N GLY A 69 -7.64 2.20 17.25
CA GLY A 69 -7.26 3.60 17.31
C GLY A 69 -6.33 3.90 18.50
N ASP A 70 -5.65 5.04 18.43
CA ASP A 70 -4.78 5.54 19.49
C ASP A 70 -4.72 7.08 19.42
N SER A 71 -4.64 7.74 20.58
CA SER A 71 -4.62 9.20 20.69
C SER A 71 -3.43 9.89 19.98
N SER A 72 -2.35 9.14 19.71
CA SER A 72 -1.18 9.61 18.99
C SER A 72 -1.31 9.53 17.46
N LEU A 73 -2.38 8.91 16.95
CA LEU A 73 -2.61 8.75 15.53
C LEU A 73 -3.42 9.91 14.94
N SER A 74 -3.05 10.33 13.74
CA SER A 74 -3.84 11.24 12.91
C SER A 74 -4.84 10.49 12.03
N ILE A 75 -5.65 11.21 11.25
CA ILE A 75 -6.55 10.61 10.26
C ILE A 75 -5.81 9.89 9.11
N ASP A 76 -4.53 10.17 8.86
CA ASP A 76 -3.70 9.40 7.88
C ASP A 76 -3.60 7.92 8.26
N SER A 77 -3.80 7.62 9.54
CA SER A 77 -3.61 6.28 10.09
C SER A 77 -4.65 5.26 9.57
N ILE A 78 -5.67 5.70 8.83
CA ILE A 78 -6.56 4.82 8.05
C ILE A 78 -5.80 4.05 6.96
N TYR A 79 -4.58 4.47 6.61
CA TYR A 79 -3.70 3.81 5.64
C TYR A 79 -2.58 3.01 6.33
N PRO A 80 -2.87 1.79 6.84
CA PRO A 80 -1.91 1.01 7.61
C PRO A 80 -0.75 0.47 6.78
N ARG A 81 -0.83 0.54 5.44
CA ARG A 81 0.25 0.16 4.53
C ARG A 81 1.57 0.71 5.04
N ASP A 82 1.73 2.00 5.16
CA ASP A 82 3.08 2.60 5.11
C ASP A 82 3.98 2.31 6.31
N SER A 83 3.38 2.01 7.46
CA SER A 83 4.03 2.00 8.76
C SER A 83 4.89 0.76 9.10
N ASN A 84 4.64 -0.37 8.45
CA ASN A 84 5.38 -1.62 8.69
C ASN A 84 5.52 -2.43 7.41
N LEU A 85 6.64 -3.15 7.28
CA LEU A 85 6.84 -4.18 6.26
C LEU A 85 6.94 -5.56 6.88
N ILE A 86 6.88 -6.57 6.03
CA ILE A 86 6.94 -7.96 6.45
C ILE A 86 7.88 -8.71 5.53
N CYS A 87 8.76 -9.49 6.14
CA CYS A 87 9.77 -10.29 5.47
C CYS A 87 9.83 -11.70 6.08
N PRO A 88 10.58 -12.64 5.51
CA PRO A 88 10.68 -14.02 6.00
C PRO A 88 11.02 -14.14 7.49
N THR A 89 11.84 -13.22 8.00
CA THR A 89 12.33 -13.23 9.40
C THR A 89 11.44 -12.45 10.37
N GLY A 90 10.39 -11.77 9.90
CA GLY A 90 9.42 -11.10 10.77
C GLY A 90 8.98 -9.70 10.31
N LEU A 91 8.56 -8.90 11.28
CA LEU A 91 8.08 -7.53 11.06
C LEU A 91 9.26 -6.55 10.92
N ILE A 92 9.17 -5.61 9.99
CA ILE A 92 10.10 -4.48 9.88
C ILE A 92 9.35 -3.21 10.28
N ASN A 93 9.88 -2.49 11.26
CA ASN A 93 9.35 -1.19 11.67
C ASN A 93 9.94 -0.09 10.78
N CYS A 94 9.06 0.65 10.10
CA CYS A 94 9.46 1.74 9.23
C CYS A 94 9.67 3.04 10.01
N ASN A 95 10.72 3.78 9.69
CA ASN A 95 10.85 5.19 10.08
C ASN A 95 10.28 6.07 8.98
N MET A 96 9.02 6.47 9.16
CA MET A 96 8.24 7.25 8.20
C MET A 96 8.96 8.52 7.74
N GLY A 97 8.83 8.87 6.46
CA GLY A 97 9.37 10.10 5.89
C GLY A 97 8.62 11.33 6.42
N ARG A 98 7.31 11.20 6.66
CA ARG A 98 6.51 12.20 7.37
C ARG A 98 6.59 11.98 8.89
N ALA A 99 7.23 12.91 9.60
CA ALA A 99 7.46 12.77 11.05
C ALA A 99 6.16 12.61 11.88
N SER A 100 5.04 13.17 11.41
CA SER A 100 3.73 13.01 12.07
C SER A 100 3.19 11.59 12.03
N ARG A 101 3.69 10.74 11.12
CA ARG A 101 3.27 9.34 10.96
C ARG A 101 4.21 8.34 11.64
N THR A 102 5.37 8.77 12.14
CA THR A 102 6.38 7.86 12.72
C THR A 102 5.85 7.02 13.90
N CYS A 103 4.88 7.54 14.66
CA CYS A 103 4.25 6.79 15.76
C CYS A 103 3.46 5.56 15.27
N GLU A 104 2.93 5.59 14.05
CA GLU A 104 2.05 4.56 13.48
C GLU A 104 2.72 3.19 13.49
N SER A 105 4.03 3.13 13.20
CA SER A 105 4.79 1.88 13.14
C SER A 105 4.72 1.10 14.45
N LYS A 106 4.85 1.79 15.60
CA LYS A 106 4.82 1.15 16.93
C LYS A 106 3.41 0.77 17.37
N VAL A 107 2.43 1.61 17.04
CA VAL A 107 1.01 1.34 17.33
C VAL A 107 0.55 0.11 16.54
N ASN A 108 0.79 0.10 15.23
CA ASN A 108 0.40 -0.99 14.34
C ASN A 108 1.15 -2.29 14.66
N ALA A 109 2.47 -2.22 14.93
CA ALA A 109 3.25 -3.37 15.39
C ALA A 109 2.66 -4.04 16.63
N SER A 110 2.04 -3.27 17.54
CA SER A 110 1.38 -3.83 18.72
C SER A 110 0.14 -4.65 18.36
N GLY A 111 -0.62 -4.24 17.34
CA GLY A 111 -1.70 -5.04 16.76
C GLY A 111 -1.21 -6.34 16.11
N TYR A 112 0.04 -6.39 15.67
CA TYR A 112 0.63 -7.53 14.97
C TYR A 112 1.32 -8.57 15.87
N LYS A 113 1.52 -8.27 17.17
CA LYS A 113 2.25 -9.12 18.14
C LYS A 113 1.72 -10.56 18.24
N LYS A 114 0.44 -10.78 17.94
CA LYS A 114 -0.19 -12.11 17.94
C LYS A 114 0.31 -13.00 16.80
N TYR A 115 0.78 -12.39 15.71
CA TYR A 115 1.11 -13.04 14.44
C TYR A 115 2.60 -13.05 14.14
N PHE A 116 3.35 -12.09 14.67
CA PHE A 116 4.80 -11.99 14.52
C PHE A 116 5.42 -12.02 15.91
N LYS A 117 6.19 -13.08 16.18
CA LYS A 117 6.97 -13.19 17.42
C LYS A 117 8.21 -12.31 17.39
N ASP A 118 8.79 -12.16 16.19
CA ASP A 118 10.05 -11.50 15.97
C ASP A 118 9.87 -10.21 15.16
N VAL A 119 10.61 -9.18 15.57
CA VAL A 119 10.86 -7.98 14.76
C VAL A 119 12.18 -8.23 14.04
N ALA A 120 12.13 -8.34 12.72
CA ALA A 120 13.29 -8.56 11.87
C ALA A 120 14.27 -7.37 11.91
N GLY A 121 13.73 -6.16 12.04
CA GLY A 121 14.51 -4.95 12.19
C GLY A 121 13.67 -3.69 12.25
N GLU A 122 14.35 -2.56 12.44
CA GLU A 122 13.77 -1.22 12.40
C GLU A 122 14.67 -0.35 11.54
N VAL A 123 14.07 0.42 10.63
CA VAL A 123 14.78 1.51 9.95
C VAL A 123 14.87 2.67 10.93
N VAL A 124 16.06 3.22 11.14
CA VAL A 124 16.30 4.34 12.05
C VAL A 124 16.93 5.53 11.32
N LYS A 125 16.83 6.72 11.93
CA LYS A 125 17.45 7.94 11.39
C LYS A 125 18.96 7.74 11.16
N PRO A 126 19.52 8.29 10.06
CA PRO A 126 18.89 9.20 9.10
C PRO A 126 18.05 8.52 8.00
N GLY A 127 17.91 7.19 8.04
CA GLY A 127 17.12 6.45 7.07
C GLY A 127 15.62 6.69 7.21
N THR A 128 14.92 6.87 6.10
CA THR A 128 13.44 6.87 6.06
C THR A 128 12.96 5.78 5.11
N LEU A 129 11.82 5.18 5.45
CA LEU A 129 11.17 4.12 4.69
C LEU A 129 9.66 4.23 4.92
N GLU A 130 8.88 4.16 3.85
CA GLU A 130 7.43 4.01 3.90
C GLU A 130 7.01 2.79 3.08
N GLY A 131 6.07 2.02 3.60
CA GLY A 131 5.70 0.73 3.03
C GLY A 131 4.94 0.80 1.71
N GLY A 132 4.43 1.97 1.31
CA GLY A 132 3.93 2.21 -0.04
C GLY A 132 5.04 2.24 -1.09
N ASP A 133 6.30 2.44 -0.70
CA ASP A 133 7.45 2.40 -1.62
C ASP A 133 7.97 1.00 -1.86
N PHE A 134 7.51 -0.01 -1.12
CA PHE A 134 8.09 -1.35 -1.17
C PHE A 134 7.06 -2.37 -1.66
N ILE A 135 7.48 -3.17 -2.63
CA ILE A 135 6.71 -4.30 -3.14
C ILE A 135 7.57 -5.55 -3.18
N TRP A 136 6.97 -6.69 -2.82
CA TRP A 136 7.53 -7.99 -3.14
C TRP A 136 7.09 -8.43 -4.53
N ILE A 137 8.02 -8.93 -5.35
CA ILE A 137 7.72 -9.59 -6.62
C ILE A 137 7.61 -11.10 -6.40
N ASP A 138 8.60 -11.67 -5.70
CA ASP A 138 8.64 -13.07 -5.26
C ASP A 138 9.56 -13.23 -4.02
N GLU A 139 9.81 -14.48 -3.63
CA GLU A 139 10.64 -14.86 -2.46
C GLU A 139 12.07 -14.28 -2.47
N SER A 140 12.59 -13.92 -3.64
CA SER A 140 13.96 -13.47 -3.87
C SER A 140 14.07 -12.08 -4.51
N HIS A 141 12.97 -11.51 -5.01
CA HIS A 141 12.98 -10.22 -5.69
C HIS A 141 12.00 -9.24 -5.05
N ALA A 142 12.49 -8.04 -4.74
CA ALA A 142 11.67 -6.93 -4.25
C ALA A 142 12.09 -5.62 -4.93
N ALA A 143 11.19 -4.65 -4.95
CA ALA A 143 11.48 -3.31 -5.41
C ALA A 143 11.17 -2.26 -4.34
N VAL A 144 11.97 -1.20 -4.29
CA VAL A 144 11.80 -0.08 -3.37
C VAL A 144 11.97 1.26 -4.05
N GLY A 145 11.02 2.16 -3.84
CA GLY A 145 11.08 3.55 -4.29
C GLY A 145 12.17 4.35 -3.55
N ASN A 146 12.95 5.13 -4.28
CA ASN A 146 13.86 6.15 -3.75
C ASN A 146 13.27 7.53 -4.06
N GLY A 147 12.82 8.23 -3.03
CA GLY A 147 12.11 9.50 -3.14
C GLY A 147 12.01 10.26 -1.81
N PRO A 148 11.06 11.20 -1.69
CA PRO A 148 10.90 12.02 -0.47
C PRO A 148 10.52 11.22 0.78
N ARG A 149 9.82 10.10 0.62
CA ARG A 149 9.32 9.26 1.73
C ARG A 149 10.32 8.18 2.13
N THR A 150 10.92 7.53 1.15
CA THR A 150 11.96 6.51 1.35
C THR A 150 13.28 6.97 0.76
N ASN A 151 14.33 7.04 1.59
CA ASN A 151 15.64 7.57 1.17
C ASN A 151 16.73 6.49 1.10
N LYS A 152 17.86 6.81 0.46
CA LYS A 152 19.00 5.90 0.30
C LYS A 152 19.51 5.28 1.60
N ALA A 153 19.49 6.02 2.71
CA ALA A 153 19.92 5.52 4.01
C ALA A 153 18.92 4.51 4.60
N GLY A 154 17.63 4.68 4.33
CA GLY A 154 16.58 3.72 4.67
C GLY A 154 16.65 2.47 3.81
N ILE A 155 16.83 2.62 2.50
CA ILE A 155 17.01 1.51 1.54
C ILE A 155 18.22 0.65 1.93
N SER A 156 19.34 1.29 2.29
CA SER A 156 20.55 0.58 2.74
C SER A 156 20.33 -0.21 4.03
N GLN A 157 19.46 0.25 4.92
CA GLN A 157 19.08 -0.49 6.13
C GLN A 157 18.11 -1.62 5.80
N LEU A 158 17.13 -1.35 4.93
CA LEU A 158 16.17 -2.34 4.46
C LEU A 158 16.90 -3.54 3.82
N GLN A 159 17.83 -3.32 2.89
CA GLN A 159 18.63 -4.41 2.29
C GLN A 159 19.33 -5.27 3.35
N LYS A 160 19.90 -4.65 4.41
CA LYS A 160 20.54 -5.40 5.49
C LYS A 160 19.56 -6.26 6.28
N ILE A 161 18.34 -5.77 6.48
CA ILE A 161 17.27 -6.50 7.19
C ILE A 161 16.74 -7.66 6.34
N LEU A 162 16.56 -7.43 5.03
CA LEU A 162 16.11 -8.45 4.08
C LEU A 162 17.16 -9.56 3.87
N GLY A 163 18.45 -9.22 3.98
CA GLY A 163 19.56 -10.14 3.75
C GLY A 163 20.07 -10.10 2.31
N PHE A 164 21.06 -10.94 2.01
CA PHE A 164 21.72 -10.98 0.69
C PHE A 164 21.01 -11.87 -0.33
N ASP A 165 20.10 -12.74 0.12
CA ASP A 165 19.34 -13.65 -0.74
C ASP A 165 18.19 -12.93 -1.47
N VAL A 166 17.91 -11.68 -1.10
CA VAL A 166 16.89 -10.83 -1.72
C VAL A 166 17.57 -9.77 -2.58
N GLU A 167 17.30 -9.81 -3.87
CA GLU A 167 17.62 -8.74 -4.81
C GLU A 167 16.62 -7.59 -4.62
N LEU A 168 17.11 -6.43 -4.16
CA LEU A 168 16.29 -5.24 -3.95
C LEU A 168 16.53 -4.21 -5.07
N MET A 169 15.63 -4.16 -6.04
CA MET A 169 15.65 -3.16 -7.11
C MET A 169 15.27 -1.79 -6.56
N THR A 170 16.18 -0.82 -6.66
CA THR A 170 15.90 0.57 -6.28
C THR A 170 15.33 1.32 -7.47
N VAL A 171 14.17 1.95 -7.29
CA VAL A 171 13.44 2.69 -8.32
C VAL A 171 13.44 4.17 -7.97
N ASP A 172 14.16 4.99 -8.75
CA ASP A 172 14.13 6.45 -8.55
C ASP A 172 12.76 7.00 -8.92
N LEU A 173 12.06 7.59 -7.94
CA LEU A 173 10.74 8.18 -8.12
C LEU A 173 10.87 9.63 -8.62
N PRO A 174 9.92 10.12 -9.44
CA PRO A 174 9.92 11.52 -9.83
C PRO A 174 9.72 12.42 -8.61
N GLN A 175 10.27 13.64 -8.69
CA GLN A 175 10.07 14.62 -7.64
C GLN A 175 8.61 15.05 -7.63
N PRO A 176 7.93 15.06 -6.47
CA PRO A 176 6.58 15.57 -6.40
C PRO A 176 6.57 17.10 -6.57
N ASP A 177 5.43 17.65 -6.99
CA ASP A 177 5.23 19.09 -7.10
C ASP A 177 5.30 19.78 -5.71
N HIS A 178 4.92 19.06 -4.65
CA HIS A 178 5.02 19.52 -3.27
C HIS A 178 5.64 18.43 -2.35
N PRO A 179 6.50 18.78 -1.36
CA PRO A 179 7.17 17.80 -0.50
C PRO A 179 6.24 16.91 0.34
N ASP A 180 5.03 17.41 0.63
CA ASP A 180 4.00 16.64 1.34
C ASP A 180 3.10 15.80 0.43
N ASP A 181 3.17 15.95 -0.90
CA ASP A 181 2.40 15.09 -1.80
C ASP A 181 2.90 13.65 -1.68
N VAL A 182 1.98 12.70 -1.76
CA VAL A 182 2.28 11.29 -1.56
C VAL A 182 2.46 10.64 -2.93
N LEU A 183 3.70 10.46 -3.34
CA LEU A 183 4.04 9.60 -4.46
C LEU A 183 4.92 8.46 -3.95
N HIS A 184 4.35 7.27 -3.90
CA HIS A 184 5.10 6.06 -3.60
C HIS A 184 5.27 5.19 -4.84
N LEU A 185 6.14 4.18 -4.77
CA LEU A 185 6.26 3.16 -5.83
C LEU A 185 4.92 2.49 -6.19
N MET A 186 4.06 2.24 -5.20
CA MET A 186 2.72 1.67 -5.44
C MET A 186 1.74 2.62 -6.14
N SER A 187 2.07 3.91 -6.27
CA SER A 187 1.36 4.81 -7.18
C SER A 187 1.73 4.57 -8.64
N ILE A 188 2.83 3.85 -8.91
CA ILE A 188 3.35 3.59 -10.26
C ILE A 188 2.97 2.17 -10.70
N ILE A 189 3.11 1.18 -9.84
CA ILE A 189 2.95 -0.24 -10.18
C ILE A 189 2.18 -1.01 -9.09
N SER A 190 1.32 -1.93 -9.53
CA SER A 190 0.73 -2.98 -8.70
C SER A 190 0.82 -4.34 -9.41
N PRO A 191 1.67 -5.27 -8.95
CA PRO A 191 1.63 -6.66 -9.39
C PRO A 191 0.29 -7.31 -9.00
N ILE A 192 -0.35 -8.00 -9.94
CA ILE A 192 -1.67 -8.62 -9.75
C ILE A 192 -1.71 -10.12 -10.07
N ASP A 193 -0.62 -10.64 -10.64
CA ASP A 193 -0.37 -12.07 -10.86
C ASP A 193 1.15 -12.30 -10.99
N GLU A 194 1.57 -13.56 -11.15
CA GLU A 194 2.96 -13.96 -11.41
C GLU A 194 3.53 -13.38 -12.69
N ASP A 195 2.68 -13.13 -13.69
CA ASP A 195 3.05 -12.68 -15.02
C ASP A 195 2.47 -11.31 -15.38
N LEU A 196 1.83 -10.60 -14.44
CA LEU A 196 1.04 -9.40 -14.78
C LEU A 196 1.07 -8.33 -13.70
N ALA A 197 1.36 -7.09 -14.13
CA ALA A 197 1.23 -5.90 -13.30
C ALA A 197 0.41 -4.80 -14.00
N VAL A 198 -0.27 -3.97 -13.21
CA VAL A 198 -0.81 -2.69 -13.65
C VAL A 198 0.26 -1.63 -13.44
N ILE A 199 0.58 -0.84 -14.46
CA ILE A 199 1.71 0.11 -14.40
C ILE A 199 1.42 1.43 -15.11
N TYR A 200 1.92 2.52 -14.54
CA TYR A 200 2.02 3.82 -15.19
C TYR A 200 3.46 4.08 -15.64
N GLU A 201 3.75 3.70 -16.89
CA GLU A 201 5.12 3.68 -17.45
C GLU A 201 5.83 5.02 -17.42
N LYS A 202 5.11 6.15 -17.50
CA LYS A 202 5.74 7.48 -17.54
C LYS A 202 6.56 7.79 -16.29
N PHE A 203 6.23 7.18 -15.16
CA PHE A 203 6.97 7.33 -13.90
C PHE A 203 7.88 6.14 -13.59
N ALA A 204 7.84 5.08 -14.39
CA ALA A 204 8.72 3.93 -14.24
C ALA A 204 10.01 4.16 -15.07
N PRO A 205 11.20 4.19 -14.45
CA PRO A 205 12.46 4.24 -15.19
C PRO A 205 12.60 3.03 -16.13
N ASN A 206 13.18 3.20 -17.32
CA ASN A 206 13.36 2.10 -18.27
C ASN A 206 14.10 0.90 -17.66
N SER A 207 15.09 1.13 -16.80
CA SER A 207 15.81 0.05 -16.11
C SER A 207 14.91 -0.77 -15.17
N PHE A 208 13.86 -0.16 -14.62
CA PHE A 208 12.89 -0.87 -13.80
C PHE A 208 11.91 -1.68 -14.65
N ILE A 209 11.46 -1.12 -15.79
CA ILE A 209 10.63 -1.85 -16.76
C ILE A 209 11.41 -3.08 -17.29
N GLU A 210 12.64 -2.89 -17.76
CA GLU A 210 13.51 -3.97 -18.24
C GLU A 210 13.76 -5.04 -17.17
N TRP A 211 13.92 -4.63 -15.90
CA TRP A 211 14.08 -5.57 -14.78
C TRP A 211 12.82 -6.43 -14.58
N LEU A 212 11.64 -5.83 -14.61
CA LEU A 212 10.37 -6.55 -14.49
C LEU A 212 10.10 -7.49 -15.69
N GLU A 213 10.41 -7.05 -16.90
CA GLU A 213 10.29 -7.87 -18.11
C GLU A 213 11.23 -9.08 -18.07
N ASN A 214 12.45 -8.91 -17.56
CA ASN A 214 13.40 -10.01 -17.36
C ASN A 214 12.93 -11.02 -16.30
N LEU A 215 12.06 -10.60 -15.37
CA LEU A 215 11.37 -11.48 -14.42
C LEU A 215 10.10 -12.11 -15.02
N GLY A 216 9.74 -11.78 -16.26
CA GLY A 216 8.61 -12.37 -16.97
C GLY A 216 7.27 -11.67 -16.78
N LEU A 217 7.26 -10.43 -16.27
CA LEU A 217 6.01 -9.68 -16.11
C LEU A 217 5.61 -8.97 -17.41
N ASP A 218 4.35 -9.13 -17.78
CA ASP A 218 3.62 -8.30 -18.72
C ASP A 218 2.89 -7.15 -18.00
N PHE A 219 2.41 -6.17 -18.78
CA PHE A 219 1.83 -4.94 -18.25
C PHE A 219 0.45 -4.61 -18.79
N ILE A 220 -0.42 -4.15 -17.88
CA ILE A 220 -1.58 -3.32 -18.21
C ILE A 220 -1.18 -1.86 -18.03
N THR A 221 -0.91 -1.17 -19.13
CA THR A 221 -0.52 0.25 -19.09
C THR A 221 -1.70 1.15 -18.73
N VAL A 222 -1.47 2.04 -17.76
CA VAL A 222 -2.37 3.09 -17.31
C VAL A 222 -2.12 4.38 -18.11
N SER A 223 -3.16 5.03 -18.61
CA SER A 223 -3.08 6.34 -19.27
C SER A 223 -3.03 7.49 -18.26
N ASP A 224 -2.72 8.72 -18.71
CA ASP A 224 -2.73 9.89 -17.82
C ASP A 224 -4.09 10.11 -17.15
N ASP A 225 -5.18 10.00 -17.91
CA ASP A 225 -6.54 10.18 -17.39
C ASP A 225 -6.90 9.10 -16.37
N GLU A 226 -6.46 7.85 -16.60
CA GLU A 226 -6.67 6.75 -15.66
C GLU A 226 -5.82 6.92 -14.40
N TYR A 227 -4.60 7.44 -14.54
CA TYR A 227 -3.69 7.70 -13.42
C TYR A 227 -4.29 8.70 -12.43
N GLN A 228 -4.94 9.77 -12.92
CA GLN A 228 -5.63 10.75 -12.07
C GLN A 228 -6.75 10.13 -11.23
N CYS A 229 -7.32 9.01 -11.67
CA CYS A 229 -8.34 8.25 -10.94
C CYS A 229 -7.75 7.23 -9.94
N MET A 230 -6.43 7.24 -9.71
CA MET A 230 -5.72 6.26 -8.87
C MET A 230 -5.72 4.83 -9.43
N SER A 231 -5.76 4.68 -10.75
CA SER A 231 -5.82 3.36 -11.41
C SER A 231 -4.61 2.44 -11.16
N CYS A 232 -3.48 2.97 -10.67
CA CYS A 232 -2.34 2.14 -10.28
C CYS A 232 -2.45 1.55 -8.87
N ASN A 233 -3.39 2.00 -8.03
CA ASN A 233 -3.56 1.47 -6.68
C ASN A 233 -4.53 0.29 -6.72
N VAL A 234 -4.00 -0.90 -7.02
CA VAL A 234 -4.78 -2.13 -7.21
C VAL A 234 -4.39 -3.12 -6.13
N LEU A 235 -5.38 -3.59 -5.36
CA LEU A 235 -5.15 -4.61 -4.34
C LEU A 235 -5.45 -5.99 -4.92
N ALA A 236 -4.45 -6.84 -5.06
CA ALA A 236 -4.69 -8.24 -5.38
C ALA A 236 -5.09 -9.04 -4.13
N LEU A 237 -6.23 -9.72 -4.22
CA LEU A 237 -6.76 -10.67 -3.24
C LEU A 237 -6.27 -12.09 -3.54
N ALA A 238 -6.07 -12.41 -4.81
CA ALA A 238 -5.46 -13.62 -5.33
C ALA A 238 -4.93 -13.33 -6.76
N PRO A 239 -4.18 -14.25 -7.40
CA PRO A 239 -3.81 -14.15 -8.80
C PRO A 239 -5.00 -13.75 -9.69
N ARG A 240 -4.91 -12.60 -10.39
CA ARG A 240 -5.97 -12.02 -11.23
C ARG A 240 -7.31 -11.79 -10.53
N GLU A 241 -7.35 -11.71 -9.20
CA GLU A 241 -8.52 -11.29 -8.44
C GLU A 241 -8.19 -10.04 -7.65
N VAL A 242 -8.80 -8.91 -8.03
CA VAL A 242 -8.36 -7.59 -7.59
C VAL A 242 -9.50 -6.72 -7.07
N VAL A 243 -9.15 -5.75 -6.22
CA VAL A 243 -10.02 -4.66 -5.78
C VAL A 243 -9.48 -3.35 -6.34
N ILE A 244 -10.38 -2.56 -6.94
CA ILE A 244 -10.11 -1.20 -7.44
C ILE A 244 -11.21 -0.24 -7.00
N LEU A 245 -11.00 1.06 -7.19
CA LEU A 245 -12.07 2.05 -7.04
C LEU A 245 -13.12 1.91 -8.13
N GLU A 246 -14.39 2.10 -7.79
CA GLU A 246 -15.52 2.01 -8.73
C GLU A 246 -15.40 3.02 -9.88
N SER A 247 -14.78 4.18 -9.63
CA SER A 247 -14.51 5.21 -10.63
C SER A 247 -13.50 4.79 -11.71
N CYS A 248 -12.69 3.74 -11.49
CA CYS A 248 -11.67 3.25 -12.42
C CYS A 248 -12.26 2.38 -13.55
N VAL A 249 -13.29 2.89 -14.24
CA VAL A 249 -14.08 2.13 -15.25
C VAL A 249 -13.22 1.64 -16.42
N SER A 250 -12.28 2.46 -16.91
CA SER A 250 -11.42 2.07 -18.03
C SER A 250 -10.45 0.95 -17.64
N LEU A 251 -9.81 1.06 -16.47
CA LEU A 251 -8.97 0.00 -15.92
C LEU A 251 -9.76 -1.30 -15.71
N LYS A 252 -10.97 -1.22 -15.13
CA LYS A 252 -11.86 -2.38 -14.95
C LYS A 252 -12.03 -3.15 -16.25
N ASN A 253 -12.28 -2.46 -17.36
CA ASN A 253 -12.45 -3.09 -18.66
C ASN A 253 -11.15 -3.74 -19.18
N LYS A 254 -9.98 -3.14 -18.90
CA LYS A 254 -8.68 -3.74 -19.26
C LYS A 254 -8.42 -5.01 -18.45
N LEU A 255 -8.68 -4.98 -17.14
CA LEU A 255 -8.55 -6.12 -16.23
C LEU A 255 -9.47 -7.28 -16.64
N LEU A 256 -10.74 -7.00 -16.95
CA LEU A 256 -11.69 -8.02 -17.41
C LEU A 256 -11.24 -8.69 -18.72
N LYS A 257 -10.62 -7.93 -19.65
CA LYS A 257 -10.04 -8.50 -20.88
C LYS A 257 -8.83 -9.40 -20.61
N GLN A 258 -8.16 -9.19 -19.48
CA GLN A 258 -7.08 -10.04 -18.96
C GLN A 258 -7.61 -11.15 -18.04
N ASN A 259 -8.90 -11.51 -18.16
CA ASN A 259 -9.55 -12.56 -17.37
C ASN A 259 -9.47 -12.35 -15.84
N CYS A 260 -9.33 -11.10 -15.40
CA CYS A 260 -9.33 -10.79 -13.97
C CYS A 260 -10.75 -10.81 -13.40
N ILE A 261 -10.89 -11.29 -12.17
CA ILE A 261 -12.04 -11.03 -11.31
C ILE A 261 -11.83 -9.64 -10.68
N VAL A 262 -12.78 -8.73 -10.88
CA VAL A 262 -12.65 -7.34 -10.43
C VAL A 262 -13.77 -6.98 -9.47
N HIS A 263 -13.38 -6.72 -8.22
CA HIS A 263 -14.23 -6.17 -7.18
C HIS A 263 -14.06 -4.64 -7.13
N THR A 264 -15.12 -3.94 -6.77
CA THR A 264 -15.12 -2.48 -6.71
C THR A 264 -15.86 -1.95 -5.49
N TYR A 265 -15.36 -0.86 -4.92
CA TYR A 265 -16.01 -0.06 -3.89
C TYR A 265 -15.89 1.43 -4.26
N LYS A 266 -16.75 2.28 -3.69
CA LYS A 266 -16.79 3.71 -4.04
C LYS A 266 -15.49 4.45 -3.72
N GLY A 267 -15.08 4.39 -2.44
CA GLY A 267 -13.85 4.99 -1.95
C GLY A 267 -13.77 6.50 -2.11
N GLU A 268 -14.89 7.22 -2.12
CA GLU A 268 -14.89 8.69 -2.19
C GLU A 268 -14.31 9.29 -0.91
N GLU A 269 -14.64 8.71 0.24
CA GLU A 269 -14.38 9.26 1.57
C GLU A 269 -13.12 8.66 2.21
N ILE A 270 -12.87 7.37 1.98
CA ILE A 270 -11.71 6.66 2.56
C ILE A 270 -10.51 6.59 1.60
N SER A 271 -10.68 6.91 0.32
CA SER A 271 -9.60 6.83 -0.67
C SER A 271 -9.35 8.11 -1.45
N LEU A 272 -10.28 8.56 -2.29
CA LEU A 272 -10.05 9.68 -3.20
C LEU A 272 -9.66 10.98 -2.47
N LYS A 273 -10.29 11.26 -1.32
CA LYS A 273 -9.99 12.45 -0.52
C LYS A 273 -8.62 12.41 0.17
N GLY A 274 -8.17 11.25 0.62
CA GLY A 274 -6.86 11.09 1.26
C GLY A 274 -5.77 10.56 0.33
N GLU A 275 -6.08 10.39 -0.96
CA GLU A 275 -5.21 9.84 -2.01
C GLU A 275 -4.61 8.46 -1.71
N GLY A 276 -5.28 7.65 -0.88
CA GLY A 276 -4.87 6.28 -0.55
C GLY A 276 -5.87 5.23 -1.06
N GLY A 277 -5.50 4.43 -2.05
CA GLY A 277 -6.40 3.45 -2.66
C GLY A 277 -6.55 2.15 -1.84
N PRO A 278 -7.17 1.09 -2.42
CA PRO A 278 -7.42 -0.17 -1.70
C PRO A 278 -6.16 -0.82 -1.11
N THR A 279 -5.01 -0.64 -1.75
CA THR A 279 -3.74 -1.19 -1.25
C THR A 279 -3.21 -0.41 -0.06
N CYS A 280 -3.43 0.91 -0.01
CA CYS A 280 -3.06 1.77 1.11
C CYS A 280 -3.89 1.48 2.36
N LEU A 281 -5.18 1.16 2.18
CA LEU A 281 -6.12 0.79 3.24
C LEU A 281 -5.80 -0.55 3.92
N THR A 282 -4.82 -1.29 3.40
CA THR A 282 -4.49 -2.64 3.86
C THR A 282 -3.03 -2.80 4.20
N ARG A 283 -2.75 -3.75 5.09
CA ARG A 283 -1.43 -4.32 5.31
C ARG A 283 -1.55 -5.86 5.35
N PRO A 284 -1.35 -6.54 4.22
CA PRO A 284 -1.28 -8.00 4.12
C PRO A 284 -0.26 -8.54 5.11
N LEU A 285 -0.68 -9.47 5.96
CA LEU A 285 0.17 -10.14 6.94
C LEU A 285 0.55 -11.56 6.52
N LEU A 286 -0.25 -12.19 5.66
CA LEU A 286 -0.02 -13.53 5.14
C LEU A 286 -0.65 -13.68 3.75
N ARG A 287 0.15 -14.14 2.79
CA ARG A 287 -0.29 -14.69 1.51
C ARG A 287 0.20 -16.14 1.36
N ILE A 288 -0.52 -16.98 0.61
CA ILE A 288 -0.19 -18.40 0.38
C ILE A 288 -0.28 -18.83 -1.08
#